data_AF-Q9ZNB1-F1
#
_entry.id   AF-Q9ZNB1-F1
#
_cell.length_a   1.000
_cell.length_b   1.000
_cell.length_c   1.000
_cell.angle_alpha   90.00
_cell.angle_beta   90.00
_cell.angle_gamma   90.00
#
_symmetry.space_group_name_H-M   'P 1'
#
loop_
_entity.id
_entity.type
_entity.pdbx_description
1 polymer ?
#
loop_
_entity_poly.entity_id
_entity_poly.type
_entity_poly.pdbx_seq_one_letter_code
_entity_poly.pdbx_strand_id
1 'polypeptide(L)'
;MRSYVRQEQPPGGRTGLRLCGGHVAPSAHGRGTQATSAPHATTRRSAPDHPALREPPCHLPLSDHLRVGSGGTLNGRGRVRTMAQEVRGVIAPGKDEPVRIETIVVPDPGPGEAVVKIQACGVCHTDLHYKQGGINDEFPFLLGHEAAGVVESVGAGVTDVAPGDFVILNWRAVCGKCRACRRGRPWYCFDTHNAEQRMTLASTGQELSPALGIGAFAEKTLVAAGQCTKVDPAVPAEVAGLLGCGVMAGIGAAINTGNVGRGDTVAVIGCGGVGDAAIAGSYLAGASKVIAVDIDDRKLETARTMGATHTVNSRGTDPVEAIRELTGGFGADVVIEPSAARRPTARPSTPATWPAPSSWSACPLPR
;
A
#
# COMPACT_ATOMS: atom_id res chain seq x y z
N MET A 1 -21.56 7.40 15.13
CA MET A 1 -21.58 8.12 16.42
C MET A 1 -20.87 9.46 16.22
N ARG A 2 -21.41 10.61 16.68
CA ARG A 2 -20.78 11.92 16.51
C ARG A 2 -19.83 12.21 17.67
N SER A 3 -18.54 12.40 17.42
CA SER A 3 -17.55 12.85 18.42
C SER A 3 -17.41 14.37 18.41
N TYR A 4 -17.59 14.98 19.58
CA TYR A 4 -17.47 16.42 19.82
C TYR A 4 -15.99 16.84 19.90
N VAL A 5 -15.62 17.97 19.29
CA VAL A 5 -14.32 18.61 19.52
C VAL A 5 -14.45 19.54 20.73
N ARG A 6 -13.69 19.27 21.79
CA ARG A 6 -13.59 20.14 22.97
C ARG A 6 -12.31 20.97 22.85
N GLN A 7 -12.44 22.26 22.55
CA GLN A 7 -11.32 23.20 22.64
C GLN A 7 -11.15 23.65 24.10
N GLU A 8 -9.95 23.51 24.65
CA GLU A 8 -9.60 24.08 25.94
C GLU A 8 -8.89 25.43 25.73
N GLN A 9 -9.38 26.48 26.39
CA GLN A 9 -8.75 27.79 26.38
C GLN A 9 -7.68 27.88 27.49
N PRO A 10 -6.53 28.53 27.25
CA PRO A 10 -5.59 28.85 28.31
C PRO A 10 -6.12 30.01 29.19
N PRO A 11 -5.94 29.96 30.53
CA PRO A 11 -6.29 31.07 31.40
C PRO A 11 -5.30 32.24 31.23
N GLY A 12 -5.82 33.46 31.16
CA GLY A 12 -5.03 34.66 30.90
C GLY A 12 -4.41 35.30 32.14
N GLY A 13 -3.34 36.07 31.94
CA GLY A 13 -2.76 36.99 32.92
C GLY A 13 -2.40 38.33 32.25
N ARG A 14 -2.95 39.44 32.77
CA ARG A 14 -2.44 40.80 32.53
C ARG A 14 -1.23 41.01 33.48
N THR A 15 -0.29 41.94 33.32
CA THR A 15 -0.25 43.32 32.77
C THR A 15 1.20 43.69 32.40
N GLY A 16 1.43 44.65 31.50
CA GLY A 16 2.76 45.26 31.33
C GLY A 16 2.85 46.31 30.23
N LEU A 17 2.89 47.60 30.59
CA LEU A 17 3.11 48.71 29.65
C LEU A 17 4.51 48.65 29.00
N ARG A 18 4.60 49.04 27.72
CA ARG A 18 5.58 50.06 27.25
C ARG A 18 5.14 50.69 25.92
N LEU A 19 5.70 51.86 25.64
CA LEU A 19 5.15 52.90 24.75
C LEU A 19 5.67 52.83 23.31
N CYS A 20 4.98 53.56 22.43
CA CYS A 20 5.27 53.73 21.01
C CYS A 20 6.60 54.46 20.72
N GLY A 21 7.13 54.28 19.50
CA GLY A 21 7.87 55.32 18.78
C GLY A 21 9.09 54.84 17.97
N GLY A 22 9.24 55.35 16.74
CA GLY A 22 10.54 55.41 16.05
C GLY A 22 10.65 54.78 14.66
N HIS A 23 10.18 55.48 13.62
CA HIS A 23 10.71 55.30 12.25
C HIS A 23 12.12 55.89 12.17
N VAL A 24 13.11 55.15 11.63
CA VAL A 24 14.20 55.72 10.81
C VAL A 24 14.69 54.73 9.74
N ALA A 25 14.68 55.17 8.49
CA ALA A 25 15.61 54.84 7.39
C ALA A 25 16.02 56.22 6.78
N PRO A 26 17.08 56.40 5.95
CA PRO A 26 17.88 55.46 5.14
C PRO A 26 19.40 55.54 5.53
N SER A 27 20.47 55.37 4.72
CA SER A 27 20.65 55.15 3.26
C SER A 27 21.95 54.43 2.85
N ALA A 28 21.81 53.66 1.77
CA ALA A 28 22.78 53.21 0.77
C ALA A 28 24.04 54.07 0.48
N HIS A 29 25.17 53.38 0.20
CA HIS A 29 26.26 53.61 -0.79
C HIS A 29 27.28 52.44 -0.62
N GLY A 30 28.01 51.89 -1.60
CA GLY A 30 27.96 52.01 -3.06
C GLY A 30 28.96 51.05 -3.76
N ARG A 31 28.54 50.50 -4.92
CA ARG A 31 29.24 50.30 -6.23
C ARG A 31 30.71 49.80 -6.32
N GLY A 32 30.93 48.87 -7.28
CA GLY A 32 32.22 48.59 -7.96
C GLY A 32 32.33 47.12 -8.41
N THR A 33 31.94 46.73 -9.63
CA THR A 33 32.78 46.60 -10.87
C THR A 33 33.93 45.57 -10.76
N GLN A 34 34.23 44.70 -11.72
CA GLN A 34 33.74 44.53 -13.10
C GLN A 34 34.00 43.10 -13.62
N ALA A 35 33.35 42.78 -14.74
CA ALA A 35 33.38 41.54 -15.49
C ALA A 35 34.72 41.18 -16.17
N THR A 36 34.88 39.88 -16.47
CA THR A 36 35.58 39.38 -17.69
C THR A 36 34.84 38.16 -18.26
N SER A 37 34.86 38.01 -19.58
CA SER A 37 34.18 36.95 -20.33
C SER A 37 35.06 36.45 -21.49
N ALA A 38 35.16 35.13 -21.69
CA ALA A 38 35.68 34.50 -22.92
C ALA A 38 35.32 32.99 -22.97
N PRO A 39 35.28 32.33 -24.14
CA PRO A 39 34.47 31.12 -24.35
C PRO A 39 35.23 29.86 -24.84
N HIS A 40 34.45 28.84 -25.27
CA HIS A 40 34.80 27.54 -25.87
C HIS A 40 35.19 26.41 -24.88
N ALA A 41 34.90 25.13 -25.15
CA ALA A 41 34.38 24.50 -26.37
C ALA A 41 33.31 23.42 -26.09
N THR A 42 32.27 23.35 -26.94
CA THR A 42 31.31 22.24 -26.98
C THR A 42 31.82 21.12 -27.90
N THR A 43 32.42 20.08 -27.33
CA THR A 43 32.72 18.86 -28.09
C THR A 43 31.49 17.95 -28.14
N ARG A 44 30.83 17.90 -29.31
CA ARG A 44 29.88 16.81 -29.61
C ARG A 44 30.66 15.49 -29.59
N ARG A 45 30.41 14.62 -28.61
CA ARG A 45 30.77 13.21 -28.72
C ARG A 45 29.68 12.50 -29.50
N SER A 46 30.06 11.90 -30.61
CA SER A 46 29.23 11.01 -31.43
C SER A 46 28.77 9.82 -30.58
N ALA A 47 27.50 9.44 -30.70
CA ALA A 47 27.06 8.12 -30.24
C ALA A 47 27.62 7.05 -31.19
N PRO A 48 28.02 5.86 -30.69
CA PRO A 48 28.35 4.73 -31.56
C PRO A 48 27.08 4.12 -32.18
N ASP A 49 27.17 3.72 -33.44
CA ASP A 49 26.06 3.12 -34.18
C ASP A 49 25.63 1.77 -33.59
N HIS A 50 24.34 1.62 -33.27
CA HIS A 50 23.73 0.32 -33.02
C HIS A 50 23.37 -0.35 -34.35
N PRO A 51 23.87 -1.56 -34.65
CA PRO A 51 23.43 -2.29 -35.84
C PRO A 51 21.98 -2.74 -35.68
N ALA A 52 21.13 -2.37 -36.64
CA ALA A 52 19.73 -2.75 -36.67
C ALA A 52 19.58 -4.29 -36.77
N LEU A 53 18.97 -4.90 -35.76
CA LEU A 53 18.60 -6.32 -35.80
C LEU A 53 17.44 -6.50 -36.81
N ARG A 54 17.69 -7.31 -37.83
CA ARG A 54 16.65 -7.75 -38.78
C ARG A 54 15.74 -8.76 -38.09
N GLU A 55 14.43 -8.52 -38.11
CA GLU A 55 13.44 -9.53 -37.74
C GLU A 55 13.41 -10.64 -38.81
N PRO A 56 13.38 -11.94 -38.42
CA PRO A 56 13.07 -13.03 -39.34
C PRO A 56 11.54 -13.17 -39.52
N PRO A 57 11.05 -13.47 -40.73
CA PRO A 57 9.62 -13.67 -40.95
C PRO A 57 9.16 -15.02 -40.36
N CYS A 58 8.25 -14.98 -39.39
CA CYS A 58 7.68 -16.18 -38.80
C CYS A 58 6.48 -16.68 -39.62
N HIS A 59 6.71 -17.67 -40.47
CA HIS A 59 5.68 -18.46 -41.14
C HIS A 59 5.85 -19.95 -40.82
N LEU A 60 4.72 -20.68 -40.84
CA LEU A 60 4.45 -22.12 -40.66
C LEU A 60 3.56 -22.41 -39.41
N PRO A 61 2.76 -23.49 -39.39
CA PRO A 61 1.49 -23.52 -40.12
C PRO A 61 0.28 -23.85 -39.22
N LEU A 62 -0.94 -23.72 -39.75
CA LEU A 62 -2.15 -24.24 -39.10
C LEU A 62 -2.10 -25.77 -39.02
N SER A 63 -2.27 -26.37 -37.84
CA SER A 63 -2.57 -27.80 -37.72
C SER A 63 -3.39 -28.12 -36.46
N ASP A 64 -4.58 -28.63 -36.74
CA ASP A 64 -5.41 -29.60 -36.00
C ASP A 64 -5.85 -29.40 -34.55
N HIS A 65 -7.19 -29.40 -34.43
CA HIS A 65 -7.96 -29.40 -33.20
C HIS A 65 -7.76 -30.68 -32.37
N LEU A 66 -7.11 -30.57 -31.21
CA LEU A 66 -7.37 -31.48 -30.10
C LEU A 66 -8.48 -30.91 -29.20
N ARG A 67 -9.64 -31.59 -29.21
CA ARG A 67 -10.75 -31.31 -28.30
C ARG A 67 -10.39 -31.78 -26.88
N VAL A 68 -10.05 -30.87 -25.98
CA VAL A 68 -10.08 -31.14 -24.54
C VAL A 68 -11.52 -31.00 -24.06
N GLY A 69 -12.10 -32.09 -23.56
CA GLY A 69 -13.49 -32.12 -23.10
C GLY A 69 -13.67 -31.37 -21.78
N SER A 70 -14.21 -30.15 -21.82
CA SER A 70 -14.66 -29.44 -20.63
C SER A 70 -15.94 -30.06 -20.09
N GLY A 71 -15.85 -30.80 -18.98
CA GLY A 71 -17.00 -31.41 -18.30
C GLY A 71 -17.89 -30.38 -17.60
N GLY A 72 -18.75 -29.70 -18.35
CA GLY A 72 -19.79 -28.82 -17.83
C GLY A 72 -21.16 -29.18 -18.40
N THR A 73 -22.13 -29.48 -17.54
CA THR A 73 -23.51 -29.83 -17.96
C THR A 73 -24.30 -28.58 -18.33
N LEU A 74 -24.35 -28.29 -19.63
CA LEU A 74 -25.21 -27.25 -20.20
C LEU A 74 -26.68 -27.69 -20.11
N ASN A 75 -27.53 -26.84 -19.52
CA ASN A 75 -28.97 -26.93 -19.73
C ASN A 75 -29.34 -26.33 -21.10
N GLY A 76 -30.49 -26.69 -21.67
CA GLY A 76 -30.95 -26.35 -23.03
C GLY A 76 -31.20 -24.85 -23.35
N ARG A 77 -30.56 -23.92 -22.64
CA ARG A 77 -30.51 -22.47 -22.89
C ARG A 77 -29.11 -21.87 -22.78
N GLY A 78 -28.05 -22.70 -22.74
CA GLY A 78 -26.65 -22.25 -22.87
C GLY A 78 -26.07 -21.47 -21.68
N ARG A 79 -26.73 -21.45 -20.51
CA ARG A 79 -26.15 -20.92 -19.28
C ARG A 79 -25.36 -22.00 -18.53
N VAL A 80 -24.15 -21.65 -18.10
CA VAL A 80 -23.40 -22.42 -17.11
C VAL A 80 -24.21 -22.42 -15.81
N ARG A 81 -24.45 -23.61 -15.24
CA ARG A 81 -24.89 -23.74 -13.86
C ARG A 81 -23.67 -23.59 -12.96
N THR A 82 -23.40 -22.37 -12.52
CA THR A 82 -22.71 -22.20 -11.24
C THR A 82 -23.65 -22.76 -10.15
N MET A 83 -23.07 -23.45 -9.18
CA MET A 83 -23.74 -24.00 -8.01
C MET A 83 -22.84 -23.66 -6.83
N ALA A 84 -23.42 -23.26 -5.69
CA ALA A 84 -22.67 -23.04 -4.45
C ALA A 84 -21.73 -24.23 -4.15
N GLN A 85 -20.50 -23.91 -3.77
CA GLN A 85 -19.37 -24.84 -3.73
C GLN A 85 -18.86 -25.03 -2.31
N GLU A 86 -18.63 -26.28 -1.91
CA GLU A 86 -17.95 -26.59 -0.64
C GLU A 86 -16.43 -26.64 -0.84
N VAL A 87 -15.71 -25.88 -0.01
CA VAL A 87 -14.24 -25.83 0.02
C VAL A 87 -13.75 -25.74 1.47
N ARG A 88 -12.46 -25.97 1.71
CA ARG A 88 -11.88 -25.79 3.05
C ARG A 88 -11.45 -24.33 3.27
N GLY A 89 -11.70 -23.82 4.48
CA GLY A 89 -11.28 -22.50 4.93
C GLY A 89 -10.74 -22.49 6.36
N VAL A 90 -9.88 -21.52 6.69
CA VAL A 90 -9.31 -21.31 8.03
C VAL A 90 -10.12 -20.27 8.78
N ILE A 91 -10.83 -20.71 9.81
CA ILE A 91 -11.80 -19.93 10.56
C ILE A 91 -11.25 -19.59 11.94
N ALA A 92 -11.34 -18.32 12.34
CA ALA A 92 -11.25 -17.91 13.74
C ALA A 92 -12.66 -17.93 14.35
N PRO A 93 -13.01 -18.92 15.20
CA PRO A 93 -14.38 -19.11 15.68
C PRO A 93 -14.80 -18.08 16.74
N GLY A 94 -13.83 -17.56 17.49
CA GLY A 94 -14.03 -16.62 18.59
C GLY A 94 -12.73 -15.92 18.94
N LYS A 95 -12.82 -14.87 19.77
CA LYS A 95 -11.66 -14.08 20.19
C LYS A 95 -10.62 -14.95 20.89
N ASP A 96 -9.37 -14.82 20.42
CA ASP A 96 -8.19 -15.53 20.92
C ASP A 96 -8.23 -17.07 20.81
N GLU A 97 -9.35 -17.67 20.40
CA GLU A 97 -9.47 -19.12 20.16
C GLU A 97 -8.51 -19.62 19.07
N PRO A 98 -8.08 -20.90 19.12
CA PRO A 98 -7.37 -21.54 18.02
C PRO A 98 -8.19 -21.51 16.72
N VAL A 99 -7.52 -21.24 15.60
CA VAL A 99 -8.15 -21.32 14.28
C VAL A 99 -8.43 -22.77 13.92
N ARG A 100 -9.48 -23.00 13.12
CA ARG A 100 -9.94 -24.34 12.70
C ARG A 100 -9.99 -24.40 11.17
N ILE A 101 -9.68 -25.57 10.61
CA ILE A 101 -9.97 -25.85 9.20
C ILE A 101 -11.38 -26.43 9.15
N GLU A 102 -12.31 -25.68 8.57
CA GLU A 102 -13.73 -26.05 8.44
C GLU A 102 -14.10 -26.13 6.96
N THR A 103 -15.18 -26.85 6.64
CA THR A 103 -15.80 -26.77 5.31
C THR A 103 -16.70 -25.55 5.24
N ILE A 104 -16.49 -24.71 4.22
CA ILE A 104 -17.26 -23.50 3.97
C ILE A 104 -18.01 -23.61 2.64
N VAL A 105 -19.18 -22.99 2.55
CA VAL A 105 -19.94 -22.83 1.31
C VAL A 105 -19.59 -21.48 0.71
N VAL A 106 -19.05 -21.50 -0.52
CA VAL A 106 -18.85 -20.33 -1.37
C VAL A 106 -20.05 -20.25 -2.34
N PRO A 107 -20.94 -19.25 -2.21
CA PRO A 107 -22.08 -19.15 -3.11
C PRO A 107 -21.64 -18.68 -4.50
N ASP A 108 -22.56 -18.78 -5.47
CA ASP A 108 -22.36 -18.25 -6.81
C ASP A 108 -22.25 -16.71 -6.77
N PRO A 109 -21.40 -16.09 -7.62
CA PRO A 109 -21.21 -14.65 -7.57
C PRO A 109 -22.46 -13.90 -8.03
N GLY A 110 -22.95 -13.03 -7.14
CA GLY A 110 -24.00 -12.05 -7.42
C GLY A 110 -23.53 -10.92 -8.34
N PRO A 111 -24.42 -9.99 -8.73
CA PRO A 111 -24.07 -8.89 -9.62
C PRO A 111 -22.87 -8.08 -9.11
N GLY A 112 -21.85 -7.90 -9.95
CA GLY A 112 -20.62 -7.19 -9.58
C GLY A 112 -19.61 -7.99 -8.73
N GLU A 113 -19.85 -9.28 -8.46
CA GLU A 113 -18.96 -10.15 -7.66
C GLU A 113 -18.14 -11.12 -8.52
N ALA A 114 -17.08 -11.69 -7.94
CA ALA A 114 -16.26 -12.72 -8.54
C ALA A 114 -15.85 -13.79 -7.52
N VAL A 115 -15.90 -15.06 -7.93
CA VAL A 115 -15.28 -16.17 -7.19
C VAL A 115 -13.87 -16.37 -7.74
N VAL A 116 -12.89 -16.35 -6.85
CA VAL A 116 -11.46 -16.51 -7.18
C VAL A 116 -10.95 -17.79 -6.53
N LYS A 117 -10.35 -18.65 -7.36
CA LYS A 117 -9.64 -19.85 -6.90
C LYS A 117 -8.26 -19.44 -6.43
N ILE A 118 -8.03 -19.52 -5.12
CA ILE A 118 -6.78 -19.07 -4.49
C ILE A 118 -5.67 -20.05 -4.84
N GLN A 119 -4.51 -19.50 -5.20
CA GLN A 119 -3.27 -20.27 -5.43
C GLN A 119 -2.27 -20.07 -4.31
N ALA A 120 -2.20 -18.86 -3.75
CA ALA A 120 -1.40 -18.55 -2.56
C ALA A 120 -2.05 -17.42 -1.75
N CYS A 121 -1.84 -17.42 -0.44
CA CYS A 121 -2.17 -16.31 0.45
C CYS A 121 -1.07 -16.13 1.51
N GLY A 122 -0.56 -14.89 1.66
CA GLY A 122 0.37 -14.49 2.71
C GLY A 122 -0.31 -14.37 4.07
N VAL A 123 0.46 -14.53 5.16
CA VAL A 123 -0.02 -14.41 6.53
C VAL A 123 0.50 -13.12 7.15
N CYS A 124 -0.39 -12.21 7.51
CA CYS A 124 -0.03 -10.87 7.96
C CYS A 124 -0.54 -10.59 9.38
N HIS A 125 0.07 -9.60 10.06
CA HIS A 125 -0.27 -9.24 11.44
C HIS A 125 -1.73 -8.74 11.57
N THR A 126 -2.33 -8.26 10.49
CA THR A 126 -3.75 -7.91 10.43
C THR A 126 -4.66 -9.12 10.67
N ASP A 127 -4.31 -10.31 10.14
CA ASP A 127 -5.09 -11.54 10.37
C ASP A 127 -5.02 -11.97 11.84
N LEU A 128 -3.86 -11.77 12.47
CA LEU A 128 -3.69 -11.96 13.92
C LEU A 128 -4.54 -10.96 14.72
N HIS A 129 -4.62 -9.70 14.31
CA HIS A 129 -5.51 -8.72 14.95
C HIS A 129 -6.99 -9.07 14.81
N TYR A 130 -7.45 -9.64 13.70
CA TYR A 130 -8.80 -10.21 13.60
C TYR A 130 -9.00 -11.35 14.59
N LYS A 131 -8.08 -12.34 14.63
CA LYS A 131 -8.13 -13.45 15.59
C LYS A 131 -8.19 -12.97 17.06
N GLN A 132 -7.51 -11.87 17.39
CA GLN A 132 -7.47 -11.27 18.74
C GLN A 132 -8.66 -10.35 19.06
N GLY A 133 -9.61 -10.16 18.12
CA GLY A 133 -10.70 -9.19 18.27
C GLY A 133 -10.20 -7.75 18.43
N GLY A 134 -9.08 -7.41 17.77
CA GLY A 134 -8.47 -6.08 17.77
C GLY A 134 -8.99 -5.15 16.67
N ILE A 135 -9.72 -5.69 15.69
CA ILE A 135 -10.39 -4.91 14.63
C ILE A 135 -11.86 -4.67 15.00
N ASN A 136 -12.61 -5.76 15.24
CA ASN A 136 -13.99 -5.81 15.70
C ASN A 136 -14.31 -7.22 16.25
N ASP A 137 -15.57 -7.47 16.58
CA ASP A 137 -16.08 -8.67 17.28
C ASP A 137 -17.06 -9.52 16.43
N GLU A 138 -17.09 -9.32 15.11
CA GLU A 138 -17.95 -10.00 14.12
C GLU A 138 -17.55 -11.48 13.86
N PHE A 139 -17.16 -12.23 14.89
CA PHE A 139 -16.80 -13.65 14.77
C PHE A 139 -18.01 -14.51 14.33
N PRO A 140 -17.81 -15.60 13.58
CA PRO A 140 -16.54 -16.18 13.14
C PRO A 140 -15.90 -15.45 11.94
N PHE A 141 -14.58 -15.26 11.96
CA PHE A 141 -13.85 -14.70 10.81
C PHE A 141 -13.30 -15.78 9.90
N LEU A 142 -13.49 -15.60 8.59
CA LEU A 142 -12.66 -16.24 7.56
C LEU A 142 -11.44 -15.33 7.33
N LEU A 143 -10.25 -15.80 7.70
CA LEU A 143 -9.02 -15.01 7.69
C LEU A 143 -8.37 -14.93 6.30
N GLY A 144 -7.33 -14.10 6.14
CA GLY A 144 -6.50 -14.01 4.94
C GLY A 144 -6.89 -12.88 3.99
N HIS A 145 -5.92 -12.09 3.55
CA HIS A 145 -6.13 -10.93 2.68
C HIS A 145 -4.96 -10.61 1.71
N GLU A 146 -3.84 -11.34 1.78
CA GLU A 146 -2.67 -11.15 0.90
C GLU A 146 -2.64 -12.24 -0.19
N ALA A 147 -3.64 -12.26 -1.06
CA ALA A 147 -3.91 -13.42 -1.92
C ALA A 147 -3.73 -13.17 -3.42
N ALA A 148 -3.29 -14.21 -4.13
CA ALA A 148 -3.31 -14.31 -5.58
C ALA A 148 -3.95 -15.62 -6.03
N GLY A 149 -4.56 -15.58 -7.21
CA GLY A 149 -5.28 -16.73 -7.76
C GLY A 149 -5.87 -16.45 -9.13
N VAL A 150 -6.72 -17.35 -9.59
CA VAL A 150 -7.38 -17.26 -10.90
C VAL A 150 -8.87 -17.03 -10.70
N VAL A 151 -9.43 -16.05 -11.39
CA VAL A 151 -10.89 -15.82 -11.43
C VAL A 151 -11.56 -17.07 -12.00
N GLU A 152 -12.45 -17.70 -11.23
CA GLU A 152 -13.15 -18.92 -11.65
C GLU A 152 -14.52 -18.61 -12.26
N SER A 153 -15.26 -17.67 -11.65
CA SER A 153 -16.54 -17.20 -12.18
C SER A 153 -16.79 -15.75 -11.79
N VAL A 154 -17.61 -15.07 -12.58
CA VAL A 154 -18.02 -13.67 -12.35
C VAL A 154 -19.53 -13.55 -12.45
N GLY A 155 -20.10 -12.65 -11.66
CA GLY A 155 -21.52 -12.37 -11.66
C GLY A 155 -21.95 -11.38 -12.74
N ALA A 156 -23.25 -11.05 -12.77
CA ALA A 156 -23.81 -10.15 -13.76
C ALA A 156 -23.18 -8.74 -13.70
N GLY A 157 -22.89 -8.16 -14.86
CA GLY A 157 -22.38 -6.78 -14.96
C GLY A 157 -20.88 -6.60 -14.69
N VAL A 158 -20.14 -7.67 -14.37
CA VAL A 158 -18.67 -7.61 -14.28
C VAL A 158 -18.06 -7.51 -15.68
N THR A 159 -17.20 -6.51 -15.90
CA THR A 159 -16.52 -6.27 -17.18
C THR A 159 -14.99 -6.22 -17.07
N ASP A 160 -14.46 -5.98 -15.87
CA ASP A 160 -13.04 -5.62 -15.69
C ASP A 160 -12.15 -6.87 -15.53
N VAL A 161 -12.75 -8.00 -15.13
CA VAL A 161 -12.13 -9.33 -15.01
C VAL A 161 -13.06 -10.40 -15.59
N ALA A 162 -12.48 -11.51 -16.05
CA ALA A 162 -13.19 -12.65 -16.63
C ALA A 162 -12.63 -13.99 -16.11
N PRO A 163 -13.38 -15.10 -16.19
CA PRO A 163 -12.88 -16.43 -15.86
C PRO A 163 -11.58 -16.77 -16.60
N GLY A 164 -10.56 -17.21 -15.85
CA GLY A 164 -9.21 -17.46 -16.35
C GLY A 164 -8.21 -16.32 -16.13
N ASP A 165 -8.66 -15.10 -15.79
CA ASP A 165 -7.74 -14.01 -15.44
C ASP A 165 -6.98 -14.31 -14.14
N PHE A 166 -5.65 -14.15 -14.16
CA PHE A 166 -4.81 -14.19 -12.96
C PHE A 166 -4.83 -12.84 -12.25
N VAL A 167 -5.11 -12.84 -10.95
CA VAL A 167 -5.40 -11.65 -10.15
C VAL A 167 -4.75 -11.69 -8.78
N ILE A 168 -4.38 -10.51 -8.28
CA ILE A 168 -4.20 -10.25 -6.85
C ILE A 168 -5.50 -9.70 -6.26
N LEU A 169 -5.74 -9.97 -4.98
CA LEU A 169 -6.89 -9.44 -4.25
C LEU A 169 -6.49 -8.22 -3.43
N ASN A 170 -7.13 -7.09 -3.71
CA ASN A 170 -6.98 -5.83 -2.99
C ASN A 170 -8.16 -5.62 -2.05
N TRP A 171 -7.90 -5.24 -0.80
CA TRP A 171 -8.95 -5.01 0.22
C TRP A 171 -9.81 -3.76 -0.04
N ARG A 172 -9.55 -3.03 -1.13
CA ARG A 172 -10.39 -1.93 -1.62
C ARG A 172 -10.77 -2.18 -3.07
N ALA A 173 -12.08 -2.21 -3.33
CA ALA A 173 -12.62 -2.01 -4.66
C ALA A 173 -12.56 -0.53 -5.05
N VAL A 174 -11.73 -0.19 -6.03
CA VAL A 174 -11.64 1.18 -6.56
C VAL A 174 -12.81 1.42 -7.51
N CYS A 175 -13.82 2.20 -7.09
CA CYS A 175 -15.06 2.32 -7.86
C CYS A 175 -14.99 3.15 -9.16
N GLY A 176 -13.84 3.77 -9.48
CA GLY A 176 -13.63 4.66 -10.63
C GLY A 176 -14.44 5.98 -10.64
N LYS A 177 -15.60 6.02 -9.99
CA LYS A 177 -16.64 7.04 -10.17
C LYS A 177 -16.72 8.11 -9.07
N CYS A 178 -16.14 7.89 -7.88
CA CYS A 178 -16.24 8.84 -6.77
C CYS A 178 -15.31 10.07 -6.93
N ARG A 179 -15.47 11.10 -6.09
CA ARG A 179 -14.69 12.36 -6.15
C ARG A 179 -13.17 12.12 -6.09
N ALA A 180 -12.70 11.11 -5.36
CA ALA A 180 -11.28 10.79 -5.27
C ALA A 180 -10.76 10.16 -6.58
N CYS A 181 -11.46 9.14 -7.10
CA CYS A 181 -11.14 8.50 -8.37
C CYS A 181 -11.14 9.49 -9.54
N ARG A 182 -12.17 10.34 -9.66
CA ARG A 182 -12.26 11.40 -10.70
C ARG A 182 -11.14 12.45 -10.64
N ARG A 183 -10.41 12.55 -9.53
CA ARG A 183 -9.23 13.41 -9.38
C ARG A 183 -7.91 12.68 -9.64
N GLY A 184 -7.94 11.45 -10.15
CA GLY A 184 -6.74 10.62 -10.34
C GLY A 184 -6.11 10.15 -9.03
N ARG A 185 -6.89 10.08 -7.93
CA ARG A 185 -6.41 9.64 -6.60
C ARG A 185 -7.21 8.42 -6.10
N PRO A 186 -7.19 7.28 -6.82
CA PRO A 186 -8.00 6.09 -6.49
C PRO A 186 -7.69 5.49 -5.11
N TRP A 187 -6.47 5.68 -4.58
CA TRP A 187 -6.09 5.25 -3.23
C TRP A 187 -6.87 5.95 -2.10
N TYR A 188 -7.56 7.07 -2.38
CA TYR A 188 -8.53 7.68 -1.46
C TYR A 188 -10.00 7.38 -1.82
N CYS A 189 -10.27 6.26 -2.51
CA CYS A 189 -11.63 5.79 -2.76
C CYS A 189 -12.38 5.59 -1.43
N PHE A 190 -13.49 6.31 -1.26
CA PHE A 190 -14.39 6.26 -0.10
C PHE A 190 -15.72 5.56 -0.41
N ASP A 191 -15.83 4.98 -1.60
CA ASP A 191 -17.00 4.28 -2.15
C ASP A 191 -16.53 2.89 -2.58
N THR A 192 -15.92 2.17 -1.64
CA THR A 192 -15.40 0.80 -1.82
C THR A 192 -16.45 -0.20 -1.39
N HIS A 193 -16.48 -1.35 -2.05
CA HIS A 193 -17.46 -2.42 -1.83
C HIS A 193 -16.74 -3.75 -1.59
N ASN A 194 -17.39 -4.63 -0.83
CA ASN A 194 -17.06 -6.04 -0.67
C ASN A 194 -18.19 -6.87 -1.32
N ALA A 195 -18.08 -8.19 -1.36
CA ALA A 195 -19.21 -9.05 -1.74
C ALA A 195 -20.43 -8.79 -0.82
N GLU A 196 -21.62 -8.78 -1.42
CA GLU A 196 -22.91 -8.74 -0.74
C GLU A 196 -23.34 -10.15 -0.29
N GLN A 197 -23.08 -11.17 -1.11
CA GLN A 197 -23.33 -12.56 -0.70
C GLN A 197 -22.33 -13.00 0.38
N ARG A 198 -22.78 -13.89 1.27
CA ARG A 198 -21.97 -14.39 2.40
C ARG A 198 -21.53 -15.82 2.17
N MET A 199 -20.26 -16.08 2.43
CA MET A 199 -19.75 -17.43 2.64
C MET A 199 -20.22 -17.92 4.01
N THR A 200 -20.55 -19.20 4.14
CA THR A 200 -21.09 -19.79 5.37
C THR A 200 -20.34 -21.04 5.79
N LEU A 201 -20.42 -21.43 7.06
CA LEU A 201 -20.00 -22.76 7.52
C LEU A 201 -20.96 -23.81 6.97
N ALA A 202 -20.45 -24.84 6.28
CA ALA A 202 -21.29 -25.91 5.73
C ALA A 202 -22.00 -26.73 6.82
N SER A 203 -21.41 -26.82 8.02
CA SER A 203 -21.93 -27.59 9.15
C SER A 203 -23.10 -26.92 9.90
N THR A 204 -23.20 -25.59 9.86
CA THR A 204 -24.20 -24.82 10.65
C THR A 204 -25.01 -23.81 9.85
N GLY A 205 -24.60 -23.49 8.61
CA GLY A 205 -25.14 -22.40 7.82
C GLY A 205 -24.78 -21.00 8.34
N GLN A 206 -23.95 -20.89 9.38
CA GLN A 206 -23.57 -19.60 9.98
C GLN A 206 -22.73 -18.78 9.00
N GLU A 207 -23.08 -17.49 8.82
CA GLU A 207 -22.31 -16.55 8.00
C GLU A 207 -20.91 -16.31 8.57
N LEU A 208 -19.94 -16.20 7.67
CA LEU A 208 -18.56 -15.89 7.97
C LEU A 208 -18.28 -14.42 7.66
N SER A 209 -17.55 -13.75 8.56
CA SER A 209 -17.02 -12.41 8.32
C SER A 209 -15.66 -12.51 7.59
N PRO A 210 -15.54 -12.12 6.31
CA PRO A 210 -14.26 -12.18 5.61
C PRO A 210 -13.32 -11.07 6.09
N ALA A 211 -12.11 -11.43 6.53
CA ALA A 211 -11.07 -10.47 6.89
C ALA A 211 -10.80 -9.50 5.73
N LEU A 212 -10.90 -8.20 6.02
CA LEU A 212 -10.81 -7.12 5.03
C LEU A 212 -11.71 -7.28 3.78
N GLY A 213 -12.83 -7.99 3.89
CA GLY A 213 -13.70 -8.25 2.74
C GLY A 213 -13.13 -9.25 1.73
N ILE A 214 -12.07 -9.99 2.08
CA ILE A 214 -11.40 -10.97 1.23
C ILE A 214 -11.55 -12.40 1.77
N GLY A 215 -11.09 -12.68 3.00
CA GLY A 215 -11.16 -14.03 3.58
C GLY A 215 -10.53 -15.13 2.71
N ALA A 216 -9.25 -14.98 2.35
CA ALA A 216 -8.56 -15.85 1.38
C ALA A 216 -7.71 -16.97 1.97
N PHE A 217 -7.79 -17.27 3.28
CA PHE A 217 -7.32 -18.56 3.82
C PHE A 217 -8.33 -19.68 3.50
N ALA A 218 -8.71 -19.80 2.24
CA ALA A 218 -9.61 -20.82 1.71
C ALA A 218 -9.19 -21.19 0.29
N GLU A 219 -9.58 -22.37 -0.18
CA GLU A 219 -9.23 -22.85 -1.54
C GLU A 219 -9.91 -22.01 -2.64
N LYS A 220 -11.02 -21.35 -2.29
CA LYS A 220 -11.72 -20.34 -3.09
C LYS A 220 -12.28 -19.26 -2.16
N THR A 221 -12.42 -18.03 -2.67
CA THR A 221 -13.14 -16.97 -1.97
C THR A 221 -14.05 -16.19 -2.92
N LEU A 222 -15.06 -15.52 -2.36
CA LEU A 222 -15.94 -14.59 -3.04
C LEU A 222 -15.59 -13.15 -2.64
N VAL A 223 -15.43 -12.28 -3.64
CA VAL A 223 -15.13 -10.85 -3.47
C VAL A 223 -15.99 -9.99 -4.39
N ALA A 224 -16.09 -8.68 -4.12
CA ALA A 224 -16.52 -7.74 -5.15
C ALA A 224 -15.48 -7.75 -6.29
N ALA A 225 -15.92 -7.80 -7.55
CA ALA A 225 -15.01 -7.97 -8.69
C ALA A 225 -13.98 -6.81 -8.80
N GLY A 226 -14.31 -5.62 -8.30
CA GLY A 226 -13.37 -4.48 -8.23
C GLY A 226 -12.22 -4.66 -7.22
N GLN A 227 -12.25 -5.69 -6.36
CA GLN A 227 -11.12 -6.11 -5.52
C GLN A 227 -10.10 -6.93 -6.32
N CYS A 228 -10.49 -7.53 -7.44
CA CYS A 228 -9.61 -8.30 -8.31
C CYS A 228 -8.78 -7.35 -9.20
N THR A 229 -7.46 -7.38 -9.06
CA THR A 229 -6.55 -6.62 -9.91
C THR A 229 -5.73 -7.59 -10.75
N LYS A 230 -5.87 -7.51 -12.07
CA LYS A 230 -5.14 -8.36 -13.02
C LYS A 230 -3.66 -8.03 -13.00
N VAL A 231 -2.84 -9.06 -12.94
CA VAL A 231 -1.37 -8.97 -12.98
C VAL A 231 -0.83 -9.98 -13.99
N ASP A 232 0.47 -9.91 -14.28
CA ASP A 232 1.12 -10.83 -15.21
C ASP A 232 1.08 -12.28 -14.66
N PRO A 233 0.48 -13.24 -15.38
CA PRO A 233 0.43 -14.66 -14.97
C PRO A 233 1.79 -15.36 -14.95
N ALA A 234 2.87 -14.73 -15.44
CA ALA A 234 4.24 -15.22 -15.27
C ALA A 234 4.80 -15.03 -13.85
N VAL A 235 4.16 -14.18 -13.00
CA VAL A 235 4.61 -13.94 -11.62
C VAL A 235 4.11 -15.08 -10.71
N PRO A 236 4.98 -15.73 -9.90
CA PRO A 236 4.55 -16.74 -8.93
C PRO A 236 3.51 -16.20 -7.95
N ALA A 237 2.45 -16.98 -7.69
CA ALA A 237 1.31 -16.54 -6.88
C ALA A 237 1.71 -16.15 -5.45
N GLU A 238 2.68 -16.85 -4.87
CA GLU A 238 3.26 -16.59 -3.55
C GLU A 238 4.00 -15.24 -3.47
N VAL A 239 4.48 -14.71 -4.60
CA VAL A 239 5.06 -13.37 -4.68
C VAL A 239 3.97 -12.34 -4.98
N ALA A 240 3.07 -12.64 -5.91
CA ALA A 240 2.00 -11.74 -6.32
C ALA A 240 1.03 -11.38 -5.17
N GLY A 241 0.65 -12.37 -4.34
CA GLY A 241 -0.32 -12.16 -3.25
C GLY A 241 0.12 -11.11 -2.21
N LEU A 242 1.43 -10.98 -1.97
CA LEU A 242 2.01 -10.02 -1.03
C LEU A 242 1.82 -8.55 -1.47
N LEU A 243 1.53 -8.32 -2.76
CA LEU A 243 1.19 -7.00 -3.30
C LEU A 243 -0.19 -6.51 -2.83
N GLY A 244 -1.09 -7.39 -2.37
CA GLY A 244 -2.43 -7.01 -1.90
C GLY A 244 -2.47 -6.21 -0.59
N CYS A 245 -1.37 -6.22 0.19
CA CYS A 245 -1.26 -5.44 1.42
C CYS A 245 0.18 -4.99 1.73
N GLY A 246 0.97 -5.79 2.45
CA GLY A 246 2.16 -5.28 3.15
C GLY A 246 3.24 -4.67 2.24
N VAL A 247 3.51 -5.29 1.08
CA VAL A 247 4.56 -4.82 0.15
C VAL A 247 4.16 -3.51 -0.52
N MET A 248 2.92 -3.41 -0.98
CA MET A 248 2.40 -2.18 -1.59
C MET A 248 2.33 -1.04 -0.57
N ALA A 249 1.97 -1.33 0.68
CA ALA A 249 1.95 -0.35 1.76
C ALA A 249 3.35 0.23 2.04
N GLY A 250 4.38 -0.61 2.13
CA GLY A 250 5.76 -0.16 2.36
C GLY A 250 6.33 0.66 1.22
N ILE A 251 6.30 0.12 0.00
CA ILE A 251 6.81 0.81 -1.20
C ILE A 251 6.03 2.12 -1.43
N GLY A 252 4.71 2.10 -1.27
CA GLY A 252 3.85 3.26 -1.40
C GLY A 252 4.05 4.31 -0.30
N ALA A 253 4.45 3.91 0.91
CA ALA A 253 4.82 4.85 1.97
C ALA A 253 6.08 5.63 1.58
N ALA A 254 7.12 4.98 1.05
CA ALA A 254 8.33 5.65 0.59
C ALA A 254 8.08 6.54 -0.64
N ILE A 255 7.58 5.95 -1.73
CA ILE A 255 7.51 6.61 -3.04
C ILE A 255 6.35 7.61 -3.10
N ASN A 256 5.13 7.22 -2.70
CA ASN A 256 3.93 8.04 -2.94
C ASN A 256 3.58 8.98 -1.78
N THR A 257 4.00 8.67 -0.55
CA THR A 257 3.64 9.45 0.65
C THR A 257 4.82 10.26 1.18
N GLY A 258 5.98 9.62 1.36
CA GLY A 258 7.23 10.28 1.71
C GLY A 258 7.81 11.11 0.57
N ASN A 259 7.44 10.79 -0.68
CA ASN A 259 7.99 11.43 -1.90
C ASN A 259 9.52 11.38 -1.90
N VAL A 260 10.08 10.24 -1.48
CA VAL A 260 11.53 10.01 -1.45
C VAL A 260 12.11 10.20 -2.86
N GLY A 261 13.25 10.87 -2.94
CA GLY A 261 13.95 11.14 -4.18
C GLY A 261 15.47 10.96 -4.09
N ARG A 262 16.15 11.36 -5.16
CA ARG A 262 17.60 11.22 -5.30
C ARG A 262 18.34 12.15 -4.34
N GLY A 263 19.03 11.56 -3.38
CA GLY A 263 19.86 12.28 -2.41
C GLY A 263 19.34 12.18 -0.97
N ASP A 264 18.05 11.93 -0.77
CA ASP A 264 17.41 11.91 0.54
C ASP A 264 18.04 10.88 1.49
N THR A 265 18.06 11.18 2.78
CA THR A 265 18.26 10.21 3.85
C THR A 265 16.92 9.78 4.41
N VAL A 266 16.63 8.49 4.36
CA VAL A 266 15.41 7.90 4.91
C VAL A 266 15.74 7.08 6.15
N ALA A 267 14.96 7.24 7.22
CA ALA A 267 14.96 6.33 8.36
C ALA A 267 13.69 5.47 8.38
N VAL A 268 13.83 4.16 8.55
CA VAL A 268 12.69 3.23 8.63
C VAL A 268 12.69 2.53 9.99
N ILE A 269 11.61 2.71 10.76
CA ILE A 269 11.51 2.27 12.16
C ILE A 269 10.61 1.04 12.27
N GLY A 270 11.24 -0.13 12.31
CA GLY A 270 10.63 -1.46 12.30
C GLY A 270 10.91 -2.18 10.98
N CYS A 271 11.68 -3.25 11.03
CA CYS A 271 12.11 -4.06 9.89
C CYS A 271 11.32 -5.39 9.87
N GLY A 272 10.04 -5.29 9.54
CA GLY A 272 9.21 -6.43 9.12
C GLY A 272 8.65 -6.16 7.73
N GLY A 273 7.78 -7.02 7.19
CA GLY A 273 7.38 -6.98 5.77
C GLY A 273 7.02 -5.60 5.20
N VAL A 274 6.27 -4.75 5.92
CA VAL A 274 5.97 -3.37 5.50
C VAL A 274 7.20 -2.45 5.55
N GLY A 275 8.05 -2.60 6.57
CA GLY A 275 9.28 -1.83 6.72
C GLY A 275 10.37 -2.22 5.72
N ASP A 276 10.57 -3.51 5.50
CA ASP A 276 11.51 -4.01 4.49
C ASP A 276 11.07 -3.59 3.07
N ALA A 277 9.76 -3.56 2.81
CA ALA A 277 9.20 -2.99 1.59
C ALA A 277 9.36 -1.46 1.50
N ALA A 278 9.32 -0.73 2.63
CA ALA A 278 9.62 0.71 2.66
C ALA A 278 11.12 1.01 2.46
N ILE A 279 12.01 0.15 2.98
CA ILE A 279 13.46 0.20 2.74
C ILE A 279 13.74 -0.02 1.25
N ALA A 280 13.18 -1.07 0.66
CA ALA A 280 13.29 -1.34 -0.78
C ALA A 280 12.70 -0.21 -1.63
N GLY A 281 11.53 0.32 -1.27
CA GLY A 281 10.92 1.48 -1.94
C GLY A 281 11.78 2.74 -1.87
N SER A 282 12.44 2.99 -0.74
CA SER A 282 13.36 4.13 -0.55
C SER A 282 14.65 3.99 -1.36
N TYR A 283 15.20 2.77 -1.41
CA TYR A 283 16.34 2.44 -2.26
C TYR A 283 16.00 2.61 -3.75
N LEU A 284 14.86 2.08 -4.21
CA LEU A 284 14.37 2.22 -5.59
C LEU A 284 14.11 3.68 -5.99
N ALA A 285 13.68 4.52 -5.04
CA ALA A 285 13.50 5.97 -5.24
C ALA A 285 14.83 6.75 -5.35
N GLY A 286 15.96 6.12 -5.00
CA GLY A 286 17.29 6.71 -5.12
C GLY A 286 17.79 7.45 -3.86
N ALA A 287 17.24 7.14 -2.69
CA ALA A 287 17.75 7.65 -1.41
C ALA A 287 19.27 7.39 -1.29
N SER A 288 20.03 8.39 -0.81
CA SER A 288 21.48 8.24 -0.62
C SER A 288 21.82 7.44 0.63
N LYS A 289 20.96 7.51 1.65
CA LYS A 289 21.06 6.73 2.89
C LYS A 289 19.69 6.16 3.24
N VAL A 290 19.67 4.88 3.58
CA VAL A 290 18.50 4.20 4.14
C VAL A 290 18.94 3.58 5.46
N ILE A 291 18.45 4.14 6.56
CA ILE A 291 18.81 3.79 7.94
C ILE A 291 17.68 2.92 8.50
N ALA A 292 17.93 1.61 8.57
CA ALA A 292 17.01 0.64 9.15
C ALA A 292 17.14 0.60 10.68
N VAL A 293 16.02 0.65 11.39
CA VAL A 293 15.98 0.59 12.86
C VAL A 293 15.06 -0.55 13.30
N ASP A 294 15.55 -1.47 14.14
CA ASP A 294 14.76 -2.51 14.80
C ASP A 294 15.44 -2.90 16.13
N ILE A 295 14.85 -3.85 16.86
CA ILE A 295 15.34 -4.39 18.13
C ILE A 295 15.96 -5.79 17.99
N ASP A 296 15.95 -6.37 16.78
CA ASP A 296 16.45 -7.72 16.48
C ASP A 296 17.45 -7.67 15.32
N ASP A 297 18.71 -7.99 15.60
CA ASP A 297 19.81 -7.89 14.64
C ASP A 297 19.60 -8.78 13.39
N ARG A 298 18.81 -9.86 13.50
CA ARG A 298 18.51 -10.74 12.35
C ARG A 298 17.64 -10.02 11.32
N LYS A 299 16.73 -9.16 11.77
CA LYS A 299 15.94 -8.31 10.88
C LYS A 299 16.78 -7.20 10.28
N LEU A 300 17.72 -6.63 11.06
CA LEU A 300 18.64 -5.63 10.55
C LEU A 300 19.55 -6.20 9.44
N GLU A 301 19.95 -7.47 9.55
CA GLU A 301 20.66 -8.16 8.46
C GLU A 301 19.76 -8.34 7.22
N THR A 302 18.52 -8.78 7.38
CA THR A 302 17.54 -8.82 6.26
C THR A 302 17.33 -7.44 5.63
N ALA A 303 17.20 -6.39 6.44
CA ALA A 303 17.04 -5.02 5.96
C ALA A 303 18.20 -4.56 5.05
N ARG A 304 19.43 -5.02 5.30
CA ARG A 304 20.59 -4.74 4.42
C ARG A 304 20.42 -5.35 3.04
N THR A 305 19.95 -6.60 2.96
CA THR A 305 19.70 -7.25 1.65
C THR A 305 18.56 -6.59 0.88
N MET A 306 17.64 -5.92 1.59
CA MET A 306 16.52 -5.16 1.03
C MET A 306 16.86 -3.70 0.65
N GLY A 307 18.10 -3.25 0.86
CA GLY A 307 18.59 -1.92 0.45
C GLY A 307 18.95 -0.95 1.57
N ALA A 308 18.91 -1.37 2.85
CA ALA A 308 19.37 -0.53 3.96
C ALA A 308 20.90 -0.36 3.90
N THR A 309 21.37 0.89 3.83
CA THR A 309 22.80 1.19 3.84
C THR A 309 23.36 1.21 5.26
N HIS A 310 22.54 1.54 6.25
CA HIS A 310 22.90 1.57 7.66
C HIS A 310 21.84 0.86 8.52
N THR A 311 22.24 0.36 9.68
CA THR A 311 21.35 -0.32 10.64
C THR A 311 21.60 0.19 12.05
N VAL A 312 20.54 0.34 12.85
CA VAL A 312 20.61 0.73 14.26
C VAL A 312 19.78 -0.25 15.10
N ASN A 313 20.40 -0.88 16.10
CA ASN A 313 19.68 -1.69 17.08
C ASN A 313 19.21 -0.79 18.24
N SER A 314 17.90 -0.54 18.31
CA SER A 314 17.31 0.37 19.30
C SER A 314 17.14 -0.22 20.70
N ARG A 315 17.61 -1.45 20.97
CA ARG A 315 17.72 -1.98 22.35
C ARG A 315 18.88 -1.37 23.13
N GLY A 316 20.00 -1.12 22.45
CA GLY A 316 21.26 -0.69 23.08
C GLY A 316 21.63 0.77 22.81
N THR A 317 20.86 1.47 21.99
CA THR A 317 21.20 2.81 21.49
C THR A 317 19.92 3.62 21.28
N ASP A 318 19.95 4.93 21.57
CA ASP A 318 18.86 5.83 21.20
C ASP A 318 18.82 5.98 19.67
N PRO A 319 17.74 5.55 18.99
CA PRO A 319 17.67 5.62 17.54
C PRO A 319 17.68 7.07 17.01
N VAL A 320 17.22 8.06 17.79
CA VAL A 320 17.21 9.46 17.35
C VAL A 320 18.64 10.01 17.28
N GLU A 321 19.45 9.75 18.31
CA GLU A 321 20.85 10.19 18.33
C GLU A 321 21.70 9.42 17.32
N ALA A 322 21.47 8.11 17.14
CA ALA A 322 22.15 7.34 16.10
C ALA A 322 21.81 7.83 14.68
N ILE A 323 20.53 8.14 14.39
CA ILE A 323 20.14 8.74 13.10
C ILE A 323 20.83 10.10 12.92
N ARG A 324 20.90 10.94 13.95
CA ARG A 324 21.59 12.23 13.91
C ARG A 324 23.08 12.08 13.62
N GLU A 325 23.78 11.17 14.31
CA GLU A 325 25.19 10.89 14.06
C GLU A 325 25.43 10.46 12.60
N LEU A 326 24.64 9.50 12.11
CA LEU A 326 24.69 8.99 10.73
C LEU A 326 24.34 10.06 9.67
N THR A 327 23.70 11.16 10.06
CA THR A 327 23.28 12.26 9.18
C THR A 327 24.06 13.56 9.40
N GLY A 328 25.11 13.56 10.22
CA GLY A 328 25.90 14.77 10.51
C GLY A 328 25.14 15.83 11.31
N GLY A 329 24.15 15.40 12.11
CA GLY A 329 23.34 16.22 13.01
C GLY A 329 21.99 16.68 12.44
N PHE A 330 21.76 16.55 11.13
CA PHE A 330 20.55 17.06 10.48
C PHE A 330 19.29 16.21 10.74
N GLY A 331 19.45 14.91 10.98
CA GLY A 331 18.34 13.95 10.97
C GLY A 331 18.05 13.41 9.56
N ALA A 332 17.05 12.52 9.45
CA ALA A 332 16.59 12.00 8.17
C ALA A 332 15.56 12.96 7.54
N ASP A 333 15.61 13.11 6.21
CA ASP A 333 14.67 13.90 5.42
C ASP A 333 13.26 13.28 5.43
N VAL A 334 13.19 11.94 5.44
CA VAL A 334 11.94 11.17 5.56
C VAL A 334 12.08 10.12 6.66
N VAL A 335 11.06 10.01 7.52
CA VAL A 335 10.96 8.95 8.53
C VAL A 335 9.70 8.14 8.28
N ILE A 336 9.84 6.82 8.14
CA ILE A 336 8.74 5.88 7.90
C ILE A 336 8.62 4.97 9.12
N GLU A 337 7.50 5.03 9.82
CA GLU A 337 7.20 4.19 10.98
C GLU A 337 6.08 3.18 10.64
N PRO A 338 6.40 1.99 10.10
CA PRO A 338 5.45 0.89 9.89
C PRO A 338 5.01 0.17 11.19
N SER A 339 5.35 0.71 12.36
CA SER A 339 5.18 0.07 13.66
C SER A 339 3.91 0.51 14.37
N ALA A 340 3.25 -0.41 15.10
CA ALA A 340 2.10 -0.11 15.95
C ALA A 340 2.50 0.40 17.37
N ALA A 341 3.68 1.02 17.52
CA ALA A 341 4.17 1.48 18.81
C ALA A 341 3.26 2.59 19.39
N ARG A 342 2.81 2.42 20.65
CA ARG A 342 1.95 3.40 21.36
C ARG A 342 2.64 4.73 21.69
N ARG A 343 3.92 4.90 21.32
CA ARG A 343 4.66 6.16 21.36
C ARG A 343 5.35 6.35 20.02
N PRO A 344 5.19 7.52 19.36
CA PRO A 344 6.11 7.92 18.32
C PRO A 344 7.52 7.91 18.90
N THR A 345 8.37 7.05 18.37
CA THR A 345 9.78 6.95 18.81
C THR A 345 10.55 8.19 18.37
N ALA A 346 10.17 8.80 17.25
CA ALA A 346 10.53 10.16 16.90
C ALA A 346 9.50 11.18 17.43
N ARG A 347 9.85 11.92 18.49
CA ARG A 347 9.28 13.26 18.69
C ARG A 347 9.95 14.17 17.64
N PRO A 348 9.21 14.93 16.81
CA PRO A 348 9.83 15.89 15.91
C PRO A 348 10.61 16.92 16.74
N SER A 349 11.93 16.89 16.66
CA SER A 349 12.79 17.82 17.37
C SER A 349 12.74 19.17 16.67
N THR A 350 12.01 20.10 17.29
CA THR A 350 11.71 21.47 16.85
C THR A 350 10.71 21.60 15.68
N PRO A 351 9.80 22.60 15.73
CA PRO A 351 9.09 23.04 14.55
C PRO A 351 10.07 23.85 13.69
N ALA A 352 10.68 23.20 12.70
CA ALA A 352 11.38 23.91 11.63
C ALA A 352 10.34 24.68 10.81
N THR A 353 10.04 25.91 11.25
CA THR A 353 9.29 26.89 10.47
C THR A 353 10.13 27.30 9.27
N TRP A 354 10.07 26.50 8.20
CA TRP A 354 10.39 26.99 6.87
C TRP A 354 9.54 28.25 6.63
N PRO A 355 10.14 29.39 6.26
CA PRO A 355 9.38 30.60 6.02
C PRO A 355 8.53 30.40 4.77
N ALA A 356 7.22 30.16 4.98
CA ALA A 356 6.27 30.16 3.89
C ALA A 356 6.33 31.52 3.17
N PRO A 357 6.48 31.57 1.84
CA PRO A 357 6.40 32.82 1.10
C PRO A 357 4.99 33.40 1.29
N SER A 358 4.91 34.50 2.02
CA SER A 358 3.66 35.16 2.39
C SER A 358 3.04 35.88 1.18
N SER A 359 2.05 35.28 0.52
CA SER A 359 0.99 35.99 -0.24
C SER A 359 0.03 35.07 -1.02
N TRP A 360 -0.82 34.30 -0.33
CA TRP A 360 -2.08 33.80 -0.92
C TRP A 360 -3.24 33.96 0.06
N SER A 361 -3.65 35.21 0.28
CA SER A 361 -4.85 35.53 1.04
C SER A 361 -6.09 35.11 0.24
N ALA A 362 -6.71 33.99 0.62
CA ALA A 362 -7.96 33.56 0.02
C ALA A 362 -9.10 34.50 0.40
N CYS A 363 -9.63 35.22 -0.58
CA CYS A 363 -10.82 36.06 -0.42
C CYS A 363 -12.07 35.17 -0.22
N PRO A 364 -12.90 35.38 0.83
CA PRO A 364 -14.14 34.64 0.99
C PRO A 364 -15.22 35.23 0.08
N LEU A 365 -15.67 34.45 -0.92
CA LEU A 365 -16.88 34.79 -1.66
C LEU A 365 -18.13 34.61 -0.77
N PRO A 366 -19.09 35.55 -0.79
CA PRO A 366 -20.39 35.37 -0.15
C PRO A 366 -21.25 34.34 -0.91
N ARG A 367 -22.39 34.00 -0.29
CA ARG A 367 -23.32 32.93 -0.67
C ARG A 367 -23.83 32.99 -2.11
#